data_AF-A0A7C5ZML4-F1
#
_entry.id   AF-A0A7C5ZML4-F1
#
_cell.length_a   1.000
_cell.length_b   1.000
_cell.length_c   1.000
_cell.angle_alpha   90.00
_cell.angle_beta   90.00
_cell.angle_gamma   90.00
#
_symmetry.space_group_name_H-M   'P 1'
#
loop_
_entity.id
_entity.type
_entity.pdbx_description
1 polymer ?
#
loop_
_entity_poly.entity_id
_entity_poly.type
_entity_poly.pdbx_seq_one_letter_code
_entity_poly.pdbx_strand_id
1 'polypeptide(L)'
;MRSLRLFGAAVLVWTSATAQEPGPTEPFLVVTSAGAVPLRLEIADEPVERSQGLMFRRELALRSGMLFDFGATGPVTMWMKNTF
;
A
#
# COMPACT_ATOMS: atom_id res chain seq x y z
N MET A 1 -62.00 1.42 0.65
CA MET A 1 -60.82 0.92 1.38
C MET A 1 -59.68 0.79 0.37
N ARG A 2 -58.75 1.76 0.34
CA ARG A 2 -57.65 1.83 -0.64
C ARG A 2 -56.45 1.04 -0.11
N SER A 3 -56.11 -0.06 -0.75
CA SER A 3 -54.92 -0.87 -0.46
C SER A 3 -53.68 -0.21 -1.06
N LEU A 4 -52.77 0.22 -0.19
CA LEU A 4 -51.49 0.86 -0.54
C LEU A 4 -50.43 -0.24 -0.74
N ARG A 5 -49.92 -0.39 -1.97
CA ARG A 5 -48.82 -1.30 -2.29
C ARG A 5 -47.49 -0.61 -1.94
N LEU A 6 -46.75 -1.17 -0.99
CA LEU A 6 -45.37 -0.74 -0.67
C LEU A 6 -44.42 -1.34 -1.71
N PHE A 7 -43.80 -0.48 -2.53
CA PHE A 7 -42.66 -0.85 -3.37
C PHE A 7 -41.39 -0.76 -2.53
N GLY A 8 -40.79 -1.89 -2.19
CA GLY A 8 -39.46 -1.94 -1.57
C GLY A 8 -38.38 -1.65 -2.61
N ALA A 9 -37.68 -0.53 -2.48
CA ALA A 9 -36.52 -0.21 -3.29
C ALA A 9 -35.29 -0.93 -2.74
N ALA A 10 -34.73 -1.87 -3.50
CA ALA A 10 -33.44 -2.48 -3.21
C ALA A 10 -32.32 -1.52 -3.60
N VAL A 11 -31.55 -1.04 -2.62
CA VAL A 11 -30.36 -0.21 -2.84
C VAL A 11 -29.17 -1.14 -3.12
N LEU A 12 -28.70 -1.16 -4.36
CA LEU A 12 -27.44 -1.83 -4.73
C LEU A 12 -26.27 -0.90 -4.39
N VAL A 13 -25.52 -1.23 -3.34
CA VAL A 13 -24.25 -0.56 -3.01
C VAL A 13 -23.16 -1.13 -3.90
N TRP A 14 -22.68 -0.33 -4.85
CA TRP A 14 -21.51 -0.66 -5.65
C TRP A 14 -20.25 -0.29 -4.86
N THR A 15 -19.39 -1.27 -4.56
CA THR A 15 -18.06 -1.01 -3.99
C THR A 15 -17.11 -0.64 -5.13
N SER A 16 -16.72 0.62 -5.20
CA SER A 16 -15.65 1.06 -6.11
C SER A 16 -14.29 0.71 -5.52
N ALA A 17 -13.39 0.15 -6.34
CA ALA A 17 -12.00 -0.03 -5.96
C ALA A 17 -11.31 1.34 -5.95
N THR A 18 -10.87 1.81 -4.79
CA THR A 18 -10.09 3.04 -4.65
C THR A 18 -8.65 2.78 -5.07
N ALA A 19 -8.03 3.71 -5.81
CA ALA A 19 -6.59 3.68 -6.03
C ALA A 19 -5.86 3.77 -4.69
N GLN A 20 -4.82 2.96 -4.50
CA GLN A 20 -4.02 2.97 -3.27
C GLN A 20 -3.21 4.27 -3.23
N GLU A 21 -3.58 5.20 -2.34
CA GLU A 21 -2.80 6.41 -2.07
C GLU A 21 -1.47 6.06 -1.37
N PRO A 22 -0.41 6.88 -1.51
CA PRO A 22 0.83 6.74 -0.73
C PRO A 22 0.53 6.66 0.77
N GLY A 23 1.05 5.64 1.44
CA GLY A 23 0.97 5.53 2.88
C GLY A 23 1.80 6.61 3.60
N PRO A 24 1.65 6.73 4.94
CA PRO A 24 2.51 7.60 5.72
C PRO A 24 3.98 7.21 5.56
N THR A 25 4.86 8.21 5.51
CA THR A 25 6.31 7.99 5.35
C THR A 25 7.10 8.49 6.54
N GLU A 26 8.13 7.73 6.89
CA GLU A 26 9.09 8.07 7.94
C GLU A 26 10.46 8.45 7.37
N PRO A 27 11.21 9.36 8.02
CA PRO A 27 12.56 9.71 7.58
C PRO A 27 13.56 8.61 7.95
N PHE A 28 14.35 8.18 6.98
CA PHE A 28 15.44 7.22 7.17
C PHE A 28 16.75 7.77 6.63
N LEU A 29 17.86 7.28 7.18
CA LEU A 29 19.20 7.63 6.73
C LEU A 29 19.98 6.36 6.39
N VAL A 30 20.32 6.18 5.11
CA VAL A 30 21.21 5.09 4.68
C VAL A 30 22.64 5.60 4.73
N VAL A 31 23.44 5.05 5.64
CA VAL A 31 24.85 5.42 5.81
C VAL A 31 25.72 4.51 4.93
N THR A 32 26.46 5.11 4.02
CA THR A 32 27.39 4.42 3.11
C THR A 32 28.79 4.98 3.27
N SER A 33 29.80 4.32 2.69
CA SER A 33 31.17 4.86 2.62
C SER A 33 31.26 6.18 1.84
N ALA A 34 30.33 6.44 0.92
CA ALA A 34 30.26 7.68 0.14
C ALA A 34 29.50 8.81 0.86
N GLY A 35 28.90 8.52 2.02
CA GLY A 35 28.13 9.48 2.79
C GLY A 35 26.73 8.99 3.13
N ALA A 36 25.98 9.85 3.82
CA ALA A 36 24.64 9.56 4.30
C ALA A 36 23.57 9.99 3.28
N VAL A 37 22.62 9.11 2.99
CA VAL A 37 21.53 9.33 2.04
C VAL A 37 20.21 9.39 2.79
N PRO A 38 19.63 10.58 3.02
CA PRO A 38 18.27 10.68 3.57
C PRO A 38 17.24 10.17 2.57
N LEU A 39 16.26 9.43 3.09
CA LEU A 39 15.13 8.83 2.38
C LEU A 39 13.84 9.09 3.17
N ARG A 40 12.69 8.99 2.49
CA ARG A 40 11.36 8.93 3.11
C ARG A 40 10.71 7.59 2.75
N LEU A 41 10.50 6.72 3.73
CA LEU A 41 10.04 5.35 3.46
C LEU A 41 8.66 5.10 4.08
N GLU A 42 7.77 4.46 3.33
CA GLU A 42 6.61 3.74 3.88
C GLU A 42 7.14 2.50 4.64
N ILE A 43 6.53 2.11 5.75
CA ILE A 43 6.89 0.88 6.47
C ILE A 43 5.84 -0.19 6.15
N ALA A 44 6.31 -1.39 5.79
CA ALA A 44 5.49 -2.57 5.60
C ALA A 44 5.94 -3.64 6.62
N ASP A 45 5.33 -3.61 7.81
CA ASP A 45 5.62 -4.50 8.93
C ASP A 45 4.51 -5.55 9.16
N GLU A 46 3.35 -5.37 8.53
CA GLU A 46 2.28 -6.38 8.50
C GLU A 46 2.34 -7.28 7.25
N PRO A 47 1.93 -8.55 7.32
CA PRO A 47 1.93 -9.47 6.17
C PRO A 47 1.17 -8.94 4.96
N VAL A 48 0.05 -8.24 5.20
CA VAL A 48 -0.79 -7.67 4.14
C VAL A 48 -0.04 -6.57 3.39
N GLU A 49 0.62 -5.67 4.12
CA GLU A 49 1.39 -4.56 3.56
C GLU A 49 2.59 -5.08 2.77
N ARG A 50 3.33 -6.04 3.32
CA ARG A 50 4.46 -6.68 2.61
C ARG A 50 4.00 -7.40 1.33
N SER A 51 2.86 -8.08 1.37
CA SER A 51 2.35 -8.79 0.20
C SER A 51 1.88 -7.86 -0.92
N GLN A 52 1.39 -6.68 -0.55
CA GLN A 52 0.97 -5.63 -1.46
C GLN A 52 2.18 -4.88 -2.01
N GLY A 53 3.15 -4.53 -1.18
CA GLY A 53 4.33 -3.76 -1.57
C GLY A 53 3.97 -2.48 -2.32
N LEU A 54 4.73 -2.20 -3.37
CA LEU A 54 4.50 -1.07 -4.28
C LEU A 54 3.59 -1.42 -5.48
N MET A 55 2.75 -2.45 -5.38
CA MET A 55 1.83 -2.82 -6.45
C MET A 55 0.97 -1.63 -6.88
N PHE A 56 0.78 -1.51 -8.20
CA PHE A 56 -0.03 -0.49 -8.87
C PHE A 56 0.45 0.95 -8.73
N ARG A 57 1.60 1.19 -8.06
CA ARG A 57 2.30 2.48 -8.12
C ARG A 57 2.81 2.68 -9.55
N ARG A 58 2.42 3.80 -10.17
CA ARG A 58 2.95 4.19 -11.50
C ARG A 58 4.20 5.05 -11.41
N GLU A 59 4.39 5.70 -10.26
CA GLU A 59 5.46 6.64 -10.02
C GLU A 59 5.91 6.49 -8.56
N LEU A 60 7.20 6.76 -8.33
CA LEU A 60 7.79 6.83 -7.00
C LEU A 60 8.74 8.04 -6.99
N ALA A 61 8.54 8.93 -6.02
CA ALA A 61 9.37 10.12 -5.91
C ALA A 61 10.85 9.77 -5.64
N LEU A 62 11.76 10.63 -6.11
CA LEU A 62 13.17 10.50 -5.80
C LEU A 62 13.37 10.51 -4.28
N ARG A 63 14.22 9.61 -3.77
CA ARG A 63 14.51 9.43 -2.33
C ARG A 63 13.29 8.95 -1.51
N SER A 64 12.29 8.37 -2.17
CA SER A 64 11.19 7.68 -1.52
C SER A 64 11.25 6.18 -1.77
N GLY A 65 10.56 5.41 -0.94
CA GLY A 65 10.50 3.96 -1.09
C GLY A 65 9.65 3.29 -0.02
N MET A 66 9.81 1.99 0.11
CA MET A 66 9.16 1.17 1.14
C MET A 66 10.20 0.31 1.84
N LEU A 67 10.15 0.30 3.18
CA LEU A 67 10.95 -0.57 4.04
C LEU A 67 10.10 -1.79 4.43
N PHE A 68 10.58 -2.98 4.09
CA PHE A 68 9.93 -4.24 4.45
C PHE A 68 10.55 -4.76 5.75
N ASP A 69 9.81 -4.72 6.86
CA ASP A 69 10.23 -5.32 8.12
C ASP A 69 9.63 -6.72 8.24
N PHE A 70 10.47 -7.75 8.31
CA PHE A 70 10.06 -9.14 8.42
C PHE A 70 10.04 -9.65 9.87
N GLY A 71 10.52 -8.87 10.84
CA GLY A 71 10.60 -9.23 12.27
C GLY A 71 11.59 -10.35 12.61
N ALA A 72 12.16 -11.02 11.61
CA ALA A 72 13.14 -12.09 11.77
C ALA A 72 14.17 -12.09 10.63
N THR A 73 15.37 -12.59 10.92
CA THR A 73 16.42 -12.76 9.90
C THR A 73 16.23 -14.10 9.20
N GLY A 74 16.22 -14.07 7.87
CA GLY A 74 16.18 -15.27 7.05
C GLY A 74 16.08 -14.98 5.56
N PRO A 75 16.14 -16.01 4.72
CA PRO A 75 15.85 -15.87 3.30
C PRO A 75 14.43 -15.36 3.09
N VAL A 76 14.29 -14.35 2.23
CA VAL A 76 12.99 -13.82 1.80
C VAL A 76 12.92 -13.82 0.28
N THR A 77 11.74 -14.09 -0.26
CA THR A 77 11.48 -14.04 -1.69
C THR A 77 10.59 -12.86 -1.99
N MET A 78 11.03 -12.02 -2.93
CA MET A 78 10.27 -10.91 -3.45
C MET A 78 9.88 -11.18 -4.91
N TRP A 79 8.75 -10.62 -5.33
CA TRP A 79 8.28 -10.68 -6.71
C TRP A 79 7.82 -9.29 -7.16
N MET A 80 7.65 -9.12 -8.47
CA MET A 80 7.18 -7.87 -9.07
C MET A 80 5.79 -8.00 -9.66
N LYS A 81 4.95 -8.91 -9.12
CA LYS A 81 3.56 -9.02 -9.56
C LYS A 81 2.90 -7.66 -9.43
N ASN A 82 2.32 -7.14 -10.52
CA ASN A 82 1.64 -5.84 -10.56
C ASN A 82 2.48 -4.62 -10.14
N THR A 83 3.81 -4.69 -10.23
CA THR A 83 4.72 -3.56 -10.02
C THR A 83 5.24 -3.10 -11.39
N PHE A 84 5.16 -1.80 -11.69
CA PHE A 84 5.38 -1.23 -13.04
C PHE A 84 6.74 -0.53 -13.16
#